data_AF-A0A812AEG7-F1
#
_entry.id   AF-A0A812AEG7-F1
#
_cell.length_a   1.000
_cell.length_b   1.000
_cell.length_c   1.000
_cell.angle_alpha   90.00
_cell.angle_beta   90.00
_cell.angle_gamma   90.00
#
_symmetry.space_group_name_H-M   'P 1'
#
loop_
_entity.id
_entity.type
_entity.pdbx_description
1 polymer ?
#
loop_
_entity_poly.entity_id
_entity_poly.type
_entity_poly.pdbx_seq_one_letter_code
_entity_poly.pdbx_strand_id
1 'polypeptide(L)'
;MQQRIEEVKHAKDIIEEELQLLNAEYKRQKADKIISDLYKKVERIKEAECREAINKLSAYHTIGEIEKKVIYDLTRSFSNQILAEPTKVLRSAAEDDDDAFLNTAALLFNLNGKEEKKRK
;
A
#
# COMPACT_ATOMS: atom_id res chain seq x y z
N MET A 1 -20.06 -46.44 14.70
CA MET A 1 -19.83 -46.14 13.27
C MET A 1 -20.46 -44.81 12.86
N GLN A 2 -21.72 -44.53 13.23
CA GLN A 2 -22.37 -43.23 13.00
C GLN A 2 -21.62 -42.03 13.61
N GLN A 3 -21.16 -42.12 14.87
CA GLN A 3 -20.38 -41.04 15.52
C GLN A 3 -19.10 -40.66 14.73
N ARG A 4 -18.38 -41.64 14.16
CA ARG A 4 -17.19 -41.36 13.35
C ARG A 4 -17.53 -40.68 12.01
N ILE A 5 -18.72 -40.91 11.47
CA ILE A 5 -19.19 -40.25 10.23
C ILE A 5 -19.59 -38.80 10.52
N GLU A 6 -20.26 -38.56 11.66
CA GLU A 6 -20.61 -37.22 12.16
C GLU A 6 -19.36 -36.37 12.40
N GLU A 7 -18.35 -36.93 13.07
CA GLU A 7 -17.06 -36.28 13.32
C GLU A 7 -16.32 -35.94 12.01
N VAL A 8 -16.35 -36.84 11.01
CA VAL A 8 -15.75 -36.57 9.69
C VAL A 8 -16.48 -35.44 8.97
N LYS A 9 -17.81 -35.36 9.09
CA LYS A 9 -18.58 -34.25 8.49
C LYS A 9 -18.24 -32.93 9.17
N HIS A 10 -18.26 -32.90 10.50
CA HIS A 10 -17.90 -31.73 11.28
C HIS A 10 -16.46 -31.26 11.00
N ALA A 11 -15.51 -32.19 10.90
CA ALA A 11 -14.13 -31.87 10.54
C ALA A 11 -14.02 -31.27 9.13
N LYS A 12 -14.80 -31.77 8.16
CA LYS A 12 -14.84 -31.20 6.81
C LYS A 12 -15.41 -29.78 6.80
N ASP A 13 -16.48 -29.54 7.56
CA ASP A 13 -17.11 -28.23 7.65
C ASP A 13 -16.12 -27.19 8.23
N ILE A 14 -15.38 -27.54 9.29
CA ILE A 14 -14.30 -26.70 9.84
C ILE A 14 -13.21 -26.44 8.81
N ILE A 15 -12.74 -27.48 8.10
CA ILE A 15 -11.67 -27.33 7.11
C ILE A 15 -12.10 -26.38 5.99
N GLU A 16 -13.35 -26.48 5.52
CA GLU A 16 -13.88 -25.60 4.47
C GLU A 16 -13.94 -24.15 4.94
N GLU A 17 -14.42 -23.90 6.16
CA GLU A 17 -14.46 -22.57 6.76
C GLU A 17 -13.06 -21.96 6.89
N GLU A 18 -12.10 -22.71 7.44
CA GLU A 18 -10.71 -22.26 7.61
C GLU A 18 -10.02 -22.01 6.26
N LEU A 19 -10.31 -22.83 5.24
CA LEU A 19 -9.78 -22.63 3.90
C LEU A 19 -10.30 -21.32 3.28
N GLN A 20 -11.58 -20.99 3.49
CA GLN A 20 -12.15 -19.72 3.04
C GLN A 20 -11.50 -18.52 3.74
N LEU A 21 -11.28 -18.61 5.06
CA LEU A 21 -10.57 -17.58 5.83
C LEU A 21 -9.14 -17.38 5.32
N LEU A 22 -8.40 -18.47 5.13
CA LEU A 22 -7.02 -18.43 4.64
C LEU A 22 -6.94 -17.81 3.24
N ASN A 23 -7.87 -18.16 2.34
CA ASN A 23 -7.93 -17.58 1.00
C ASN A 23 -8.19 -16.07 1.05
N ALA A 24 -9.11 -15.61 1.91
CA ALA A 24 -9.38 -14.19 2.09
C ALA A 24 -8.15 -13.43 2.62
N GLU A 25 -7.42 -14.01 3.57
CA GLU A 25 -6.19 -13.43 4.09
C GLU A 25 -5.09 -13.35 3.02
N TYR A 26 -4.92 -14.43 2.25
CA TYR A 26 -3.94 -14.48 1.17
C TYR A 26 -4.19 -13.42 0.10
N LYS A 27 -5.46 -13.23 -0.31
CA LYS A 27 -5.86 -12.15 -1.22
C LYS A 27 -5.47 -10.78 -0.68
N ARG A 28 -5.83 -10.47 0.57
CA ARG A 28 -5.46 -9.20 1.20
C ARG A 28 -3.95 -8.95 1.22
N GLN A 29 -3.14 -9.96 1.52
CA GLN A 29 -1.69 -9.83 1.51
C GLN A 29 -1.12 -9.40 0.15
N LYS A 30 -1.73 -9.82 -0.98
CA LYS A 30 -1.30 -9.40 -2.32
C LYS A 30 -1.40 -7.88 -2.49
N ALA A 31 -2.55 -7.29 -2.11
CA ALA A 31 -2.73 -5.84 -2.13
C ALA A 31 -1.80 -5.14 -1.14
N ASP A 32 -1.68 -5.65 0.09
CA ASP A 32 -0.92 -5.01 1.16
C ASP A 32 0.57 -4.82 0.80
N LYS A 33 1.15 -5.75 0.04
CA LYS A 33 2.52 -5.61 -0.48
C LYS A 33 2.64 -4.40 -1.42
N ILE A 34 1.75 -4.29 -2.41
CA ILE A 34 1.75 -3.21 -3.39
C ILE A 34 1.49 -1.87 -2.70
N ILE A 35 0.52 -1.84 -1.78
CA ILE A 35 0.19 -0.66 -0.98
C ILE A 35 1.41 -0.24 -0.17
N SER A 36 2.09 -1.16 0.52
CA SER A 36 3.29 -0.85 1.30
C SER A 36 4.37 -0.18 0.45
N ASP A 37 4.64 -0.71 -0.74
CA ASP A 37 5.67 -0.16 -1.63
C ASP A 37 5.25 1.19 -2.22
N LEU A 38 3.96 1.38 -2.50
CA LEU A 38 3.42 2.67 -2.92
C LEU A 38 3.58 3.73 -1.82
N TYR A 39 3.25 3.40 -0.57
CA TYR A 39 3.44 4.30 0.57
C TYR A 39 4.92 4.69 0.75
N LYS A 40 5.84 3.72 0.66
CA LYS A 40 7.29 4.01 0.72
C LYS A 40 7.74 4.95 -0.38
N LYS A 41 7.24 4.77 -1.61
CA LYS A 41 7.58 5.64 -2.73
C LYS A 41 7.05 7.06 -2.54
N VAL A 42 5.78 7.20 -2.13
CA VAL A 42 5.17 8.51 -1.85
C VAL A 42 5.89 9.21 -0.70
N GLU A 43 6.27 8.51 0.37
CA GLU A 43 7.00 9.09 1.48
C GLU A 43 8.35 9.68 1.04
N ARG A 44 9.10 8.97 0.19
CA ARG A 44 10.36 9.49 -0.37
C ARG A 44 10.16 10.75 -1.20
N ILE A 45 9.10 10.79 -2.02
CA ILE A 45 8.75 11.97 -2.82
C ILE A 45 8.37 13.13 -1.90
N LYS A 46 7.49 12.88 -0.93
CA LYS A 46 7.03 13.86 0.06
C LYS A 46 8.22 14.49 0.81
N GLU A 47 9.16 13.68 1.28
CA GLU A 47 10.36 14.16 1.98
C GLU A 47 11.25 15.03 1.09
N ALA A 48 11.44 14.64 -0.18
CA ALA A 48 12.23 15.40 -1.14
C ALA A 48 11.59 16.77 -1.45
N GLU A 49 10.30 16.77 -1.78
CA GLU A 49 9.54 17.99 -2.10
C GLU A 49 9.43 18.94 -0.91
N CYS A 50 9.15 18.40 0.29
CA CYS A 50 9.10 19.20 1.52
C CYS A 50 10.45 19.88 1.80
N ARG A 51 11.55 19.14 1.65
CA ARG A 51 12.90 19.68 1.82
C ARG A 51 13.22 20.74 0.77
N GLU A 52 12.86 20.51 -0.49
CA GLU A 52 13.07 21.47 -1.56
C GLU A 52 12.30 22.77 -1.32
N ALA A 53 11.04 22.69 -0.91
CA ALA A 53 10.23 23.86 -0.56
C ALA A 53 10.85 24.66 0.60
N ILE A 54 11.27 23.97 1.66
CA ILE A 54 11.96 24.57 2.81
C ILE A 54 13.25 25.27 2.38
N ASN A 55 14.08 24.63 1.55
CA ASN A 55 15.33 25.21 1.06
C ASN A 55 15.08 26.46 0.21
N LYS A 56 14.10 26.42 -0.70
CA LYS A 56 13.72 27.56 -1.53
C LYS A 56 13.27 28.74 -0.68
N LEU A 57 12.43 28.51 0.32
CA LEU A 57 11.98 29.58 1.23
C LEU A 57 13.14 30.13 2.07
N SER A 58 14.01 29.25 2.59
CA SER A 58 15.16 29.64 3.40
C SER A 58 16.20 30.46 2.63
N ALA A 59 16.24 30.34 1.30
CA ALA A 59 17.15 31.13 0.46
C ALA A 59 16.77 32.62 0.37
N TYR A 60 15.50 32.96 0.62
CA TYR A 60 15.00 34.33 0.48
C TYR A 60 14.49 34.93 1.80
N HIS A 61 14.13 34.10 2.78
CA HIS A 61 13.53 34.54 4.05
C HIS A 61 14.02 33.69 5.23
N THR A 62 14.06 34.27 6.42
CA THR A 62 14.22 33.49 7.66
C THR A 62 12.93 32.75 7.94
N ILE A 63 12.96 31.42 7.91
CA ILE A 63 11.83 30.57 8.29
C ILE A 63 12.11 29.84 9.61
N GLY A 64 11.11 29.77 10.47
CA GLY A 64 11.17 29.07 11.75
C GLY A 64 10.58 27.67 11.69
N GLU A 65 10.42 27.07 12.86
CA GLU A 65 9.84 25.73 13.00
C GLU A 65 8.34 25.69 12.65
N ILE A 66 7.63 26.81 12.80
CA ILE A 66 6.20 26.89 12.49
C ILE A 66 5.99 26.75 10.98
N GLU A 67 6.72 27.52 10.16
CA GLU A 67 6.60 27.48 8.70
C GLU A 67 7.00 26.12 8.15
N LYS A 68 8.10 25.53 8.65
CA LYS A 68 8.53 24.17 8.29
C LYS A 68 7.43 23.15 8.63
N LYS A 69 6.81 23.26 9.81
CA LYS A 69 5.73 22.37 10.22
C LYS A 69 4.51 22.51 9.32
N VAL A 70 4.12 23.72 8.93
CA VAL A 70 2.99 23.95 8.00
C VAL A 70 3.24 23.27 6.66
N ILE A 71 4.45 23.39 6.10
CA ILE A 71 4.83 22.74 4.83
C ILE A 71 4.82 21.21 4.98
N TYR A 72 5.35 20.70 6.09
CA TYR A 72 5.32 19.27 6.39
C TYR A 72 3.89 18.74 6.51
N ASP A 73 3.04 19.43 7.28
CA ASP A 73 1.63 19.05 7.48
C ASP A 73 0.85 19.11 6.15
N LEU A 74 1.12 20.11 5.31
CA LEU A 74 0.54 20.23 3.96
C LEU A 74 0.94 19.04 3.07
N THR A 75 2.25 18.77 2.95
CA THR A 75 2.76 17.67 2.11
C THR A 75 2.29 16.30 2.60
N ARG A 76 2.20 16.11 3.92
CA ARG A 76 1.61 14.91 4.54
C ARG A 76 0.13 14.76 4.22
N SER A 77 -0.65 15.83 4.38
CA SER A 77 -2.09 15.82 4.09
C SER A 77 -2.36 15.46 2.63
N PHE A 78 -1.62 16.09 1.71
CA PHE A 78 -1.72 15.83 0.28
C PHE A 78 -1.38 14.37 -0.07
N SER A 79 -0.29 13.84 0.51
CA SER A 79 0.10 12.43 0.33
C SER A 79 -1.00 11.47 0.78
N ASN A 80 -1.60 11.73 1.95
CA ASN A 80 -2.69 10.91 2.48
C ASN A 80 -3.94 10.96 1.58
N GLN A 81 -4.29 12.14 1.07
CA GLN A 81 -5.44 12.32 0.17
C GLN A 81 -5.24 11.57 -1.14
N ILE A 82 -4.04 11.63 -1.73
CA ILE A 82 -3.71 10.89 -2.96
C ILE A 82 -3.79 9.39 -2.74
N LEU A 83 -3.30 8.88 -1.60
CA LEU A 83 -3.23 7.45 -1.33
C LEU A 83 -4.57 6.85 -0.89
N ALA A 84 -5.53 7.67 -0.44
CA ALA A 84 -6.79 7.19 0.12
C ALA A 84 -7.58 6.31 -0.87
N GLU A 85 -7.75 6.78 -2.11
CA GLU A 85 -8.55 6.05 -3.10
C GLU A 85 -7.80 4.87 -3.73
N PRO A 86 -6.53 5.00 -4.19
CA PRO A 86 -5.75 3.87 -4.69
C PRO A 86 -5.65 2.71 -3.71
N THR A 87 -5.56 2.98 -2.40
CA THR A 87 -5.53 1.94 -1.37
C THR A 87 -6.82 1.12 -1.35
N LYS A 88 -7.98 1.76 -1.51
CA LYS A 88 -9.27 1.04 -1.57
C LYS A 88 -9.36 0.21 -2.83
N VAL A 89 -9.06 0.81 -3.98
CA VAL A 89 -9.13 0.14 -5.28
C VAL A 89 -8.22 -1.08 -5.33
N LEU A 90 -6.99 -0.99 -4.79
CA LEU A 90 -6.07 -2.12 -4.72
C LEU A 90 -6.59 -3.24 -3.82
N ARG A 91 -7.24 -2.93 -2.68
CA ARG A 91 -7.84 -3.95 -1.82
C ARG A 91 -9.02 -4.64 -2.50
N SER A 92 -9.90 -3.89 -3.15
CA SER A 92 -11.02 -4.45 -3.91
C SER A 92 -10.53 -5.36 -5.03
N ALA A 93 -9.54 -4.92 -5.82
CA ALA A 93 -8.96 -5.75 -6.88
C ALA A 93 -8.37 -7.07 -6.34
N ALA A 94 -7.79 -7.06 -5.14
CA ALA A 94 -7.30 -8.28 -4.52
C ALA A 94 -8.42 -9.20 -4.03
N GLU A 95 -9.50 -8.65 -3.47
CA GLU A 95 -10.69 -9.43 -3.07
C GLU A 95 -11.33 -10.12 -4.28
N ASP A 96 -11.34 -9.45 -5.43
CA ASP A 96 -11.86 -9.92 -6.72
C ASP A 96 -10.89 -10.82 -7.53
N ASP A 97 -9.73 -11.19 -6.97
CA ASP A 97 -8.66 -11.96 -7.65
C ASP A 97 -8.15 -11.33 -8.97
N ASP A 98 -8.21 -10.00 -9.11
CA ASP A 98 -7.71 -9.28 -10.29
C ASP A 98 -6.18 -9.08 -10.21
N ASP A 99 -5.45 -10.20 -10.32
CA ASP A 99 -3.99 -10.21 -10.33
C ASP A 99 -3.41 -9.39 -11.50
N ALA A 100 -4.14 -9.28 -12.62
CA ALA A 100 -3.71 -8.50 -13.78
C ALA A 100 -3.72 -7.00 -13.47
N PHE A 101 -4.76 -6.50 -12.80
CA PHE A 101 -4.84 -5.12 -12.34
C PHE A 101 -3.77 -4.81 -11.30
N LEU A 102 -3.58 -5.68 -10.30
CA LEU A 102 -2.54 -5.50 -9.27
C LEU A 102 -1.15 -5.40 -9.89
N ASN A 103 -0.82 -6.27 -10.85
CA ASN A 103 0.44 -6.22 -11.57
C ASN A 103 0.58 -4.94 -12.41
N THR A 104 -0.50 -4.51 -13.07
CA THR A 104 -0.52 -3.27 -13.87
C THR A 104 -0.30 -2.05 -12.99
N ALA A 105 -0.95 -1.97 -11.83
CA ALA A 105 -0.76 -0.89 -10.87
C ALA A 105 0.68 -0.86 -10.34
N ALA A 106 1.24 -2.02 -10.01
CA ALA A 106 2.62 -2.13 -9.58
C ALA A 106 3.63 -1.67 -10.66
N LEU A 107 3.33 -1.93 -11.94
CA LEU A 107 4.13 -1.41 -13.07
C LEU A 107 3.95 0.09 -13.27
N LEU A 108 2.70 0.59 -13.23
CA LEU A 108 2.37 2.00 -13.40
C LEU A 108 3.14 2.88 -12.41
N PHE A 109 3.20 2.45 -11.16
CA PHE A 109 3.94 3.15 -10.11
C PHE A 109 5.40 2.68 -9.97
N ASN A 110 5.89 1.81 -10.85
CA ASN A 110 7.24 1.25 -10.82
C ASN A 110 7.64 0.73 -9.43
N LEU A 111 6.77 -0.09 -8.83
CA LEU A 111 6.95 -0.70 -7.51
C LEU A 111 7.69 -2.04 -7.60
N ASN A 112 7.69 -2.66 -8.78
CA ASN A 112 8.32 -3.95 -9.06
C ASN A 112 9.83 -3.84 -9.27
N GLY A 113 10.56 -3.29 -8.30
CA GLY A 113 11.97 -3.56 -7.98
C GLY A 113 13.04 -3.68 -9.09
N LYS A 114 12.76 -3.37 -10.35
CA LYS A 114 13.79 -3.26 -11.38
C LYS A 114 14.45 -1.94 -11.10
N GLU A 115 15.51 -2.00 -10.29
CA GLU A 115 16.46 -0.93 -10.15
C GLU A 115 16.66 -0.31 -11.52
N GLU A 116 16.32 0.96 -11.65
CA GLU A 116 16.77 1.77 -12.76
C GLU A 116 18.28 1.59 -12.80
N LYS A 117 18.76 0.77 -13.74
CA LYS A 117 20.19 0.69 -14.04
C LYS A 117 20.57 2.13 -14.36
N LYS A 118 21.21 2.80 -13.39
CA LYS A 118 21.81 4.12 -13.59
C LYS A 118 22.62 4.01 -14.87
N ARG A 119 22.15 4.68 -15.92
CA ARG A 119 22.93 4.85 -17.15
C ARG A 119 24.20 5.58 -16.70
N LYS A 120 25.32 4.85 -16.74
CA LYS A 120 26.67 5.41 -16.59
C LYS A 120 26.96 6.30 -17.78
#